data_AF-A0A135L0Y2-F1
#
_entry.id   AF-A0A135L0Y2-F1
#
_cell.length_a   1.000
_cell.length_b   1.000
_cell.length_c   1.000
_cell.angle_alpha   90.00
_cell.angle_beta   90.00
_cell.angle_gamma   90.00
#
_symmetry.space_group_name_H-M   'P 1'
#
loop_
_entity.id
_entity.type
_entity.pdbx_description
1 polymer ?
#
loop_
_entity_poly.entity_id
_entity_poly.type
_entity_poly.pdbx_seq_one_letter_code
_entity_poly.pdbx_strand_id
1 'polypeptide(L)'
;MKIGLRKAIEDLIAAYQGSREVAIESMREVIDEWKDKVNIYQADHIHKQIKDGLESVVSNVTKVNTTLNQKLNALVQGTKEKVMPLYVTEFEKPADYETQISNALRYLDIEGEDITDDSAYPILKKFIDDHDQMKLFKNIIKKRVKANGGQMEDANGKSTFPKTFGKLNEIEMILDIFNEMESIAEKLFMHDKENGETFIINGYKYSLPIESYEEIASEEGIVALAKKLEDELKKIDGVEQVANQTA
;
A
#
# COMPACT_ATOMS: atom_id res chain seq x y z
N MET A 1 6.72 -0.04 19.31
CA MET A 1 7.28 0.46 18.06
C MET A 1 6.45 1.61 17.48
N LYS A 2 6.97 2.84 17.60
CA LYS A 2 6.47 4.01 16.85
C LYS A 2 7.30 4.15 15.58
N ILE A 3 6.74 3.80 14.42
CA ILE A 3 7.46 3.86 13.13
C ILE A 3 7.35 5.23 12.43
N GLY A 4 6.33 6.04 12.76
CA GLY A 4 6.17 7.38 12.19
C GLY A 4 5.97 7.40 10.67
N LEU A 5 5.55 6.27 10.09
CA LEU A 5 5.40 6.06 8.65
C LEU A 5 4.37 7.04 8.08
N ARG A 6 3.23 7.18 8.75
CA ARG A 6 2.15 8.06 8.30
C ARG A 6 2.66 9.49 8.13
N LYS A 7 3.35 10.01 9.15
CA LYS A 7 3.87 11.38 9.12
C LYS A 7 4.92 11.58 8.04
N ALA A 8 5.82 10.60 7.86
CA ALA A 8 6.82 10.66 6.80
C ALA A 8 6.21 10.66 5.39
N ILE A 9 5.12 9.91 5.18
CA ILE A 9 4.37 9.92 3.91
C ILE A 9 3.65 11.27 3.71
N GLU A 10 2.98 11.79 4.74
CA GLU A 10 2.35 13.13 4.71
C GLU A 10 3.38 14.22 4.36
N ASP A 11 4.60 14.14 4.89
CA ASP A 11 5.67 15.10 4.60
C ASP A 11 6.17 14.99 3.15
N LEU A 12 6.22 13.79 2.58
CA LEU A 12 6.56 13.58 1.16
C LEU A 12 5.47 14.13 0.23
N ILE A 13 4.19 13.90 0.57
CA ILE A 13 3.04 14.46 -0.15
C ILE A 13 3.07 15.98 -0.10
N ALA A 14 3.31 16.58 1.07
CA ALA A 14 3.43 18.03 1.20
C ALA A 14 4.59 18.62 0.36
N ALA A 15 5.74 17.94 0.32
CA ALA A 15 6.86 18.34 -0.53
C ALA A 15 6.52 18.26 -2.02
N TYR A 16 5.77 17.22 -2.42
CA TYR A 16 5.27 17.07 -3.78
C TYR A 16 4.30 18.19 -4.16
N GLN A 17 3.29 18.45 -3.33
CA GLN A 17 2.31 19.51 -3.53
C GLN A 17 2.98 20.89 -3.66
N GLY A 18 3.94 21.20 -2.77
CA GLY A 18 4.71 22.44 -2.86
C GLY A 18 5.54 22.56 -4.15
N SER A 19 6.18 21.46 -4.58
CA SER A 19 6.91 21.45 -5.87
C SER A 19 5.97 21.65 -7.06
N ARG A 20 4.74 21.13 -6.99
CA ARG A 20 3.72 21.29 -8.02
C ARG A 20 3.24 22.73 -8.11
N GLU A 21 2.93 23.36 -6.99
CA GLU A 21 2.49 24.77 -6.96
C GLU A 21 3.52 25.69 -7.63
N VAL A 22 4.80 25.51 -7.29
CA VAL A 22 5.90 26.26 -7.92
C VAL A 22 5.97 26.00 -9.44
N ALA A 23 5.75 24.75 -9.87
CA ALA A 23 5.77 24.40 -11.28
C ALA A 23 4.60 25.03 -12.05
N ILE A 24 3.39 25.03 -11.47
CA ILE A 24 2.20 25.66 -12.07
C ILE A 24 2.42 27.16 -12.23
N GLU A 25 2.98 27.83 -11.21
CA GLU A 25 3.26 29.26 -11.31
C GLU A 25 4.33 29.54 -12.36
N SER A 26 5.40 28.75 -12.42
CA SER A 26 6.43 28.87 -13.45
C SER A 26 5.86 28.67 -14.87
N MET A 27 4.93 27.73 -15.04
CA MET A 27 4.22 27.54 -16.32
C MET A 27 3.36 28.76 -16.68
N ARG A 28 2.66 29.34 -15.70
CA ARG A 28 1.87 30.56 -15.89
C ARG A 28 2.76 31.73 -16.30
N GLU A 29 3.90 31.92 -15.64
CA GLU A 29 4.88 32.96 -15.99
C GLU A 29 5.38 32.82 -17.43
N VAL A 30 5.70 31.59 -17.88
CA VAL A 30 6.08 31.31 -19.27
C VAL A 30 4.97 31.73 -20.24
N ILE A 31 3.71 31.37 -19.95
CA ILE A 31 2.58 31.74 -20.81
C ILE A 31 2.39 33.26 -20.82
N ASP A 32 2.45 33.89 -19.65
CA ASP A 32 2.22 35.32 -19.46
C ASP A 32 3.30 36.19 -20.10
N GLU A 33 4.56 35.73 -20.13
CA GLU A 33 5.64 36.43 -20.83
C GLU A 33 5.35 36.58 -22.33
N TRP A 34 4.71 35.57 -22.93
CA TRP A 34 4.53 35.48 -24.37
C TRP A 34 3.12 35.86 -24.86
N LYS A 35 2.10 35.84 -23.99
CA LYS A 35 0.70 36.14 -24.37
C LYS A 35 0.50 37.56 -24.93
N ASP A 36 1.22 38.55 -24.40
CA ASP A 36 1.05 39.95 -24.80
C ASP A 36 1.94 40.33 -26.00
N LYS A 37 2.83 39.42 -26.42
CA LYS A 37 3.77 39.63 -27.52
C LYS A 37 3.21 39.23 -28.89
N VAL A 38 1.92 38.88 -28.97
CA VAL A 38 1.22 38.40 -30.18
C VAL A 38 1.24 39.37 -31.36
N ASN A 39 1.33 40.67 -31.09
CA ASN A 39 1.41 41.71 -32.13
C ASN A 39 2.86 42.01 -32.56
N ILE A 40 3.86 41.43 -31.89
CA ILE A 40 5.28 41.73 -32.08
C ILE A 40 5.97 40.60 -32.85
N TYR A 41 5.59 39.35 -32.59
CA TYR A 41 6.23 38.16 -33.17
C TYR A 41 5.24 37.29 -33.95
N GLN A 42 5.79 36.47 -34.85
CA GLN A 42 5.03 35.46 -35.59
C GLN A 42 4.46 34.39 -34.65
N ALA A 43 3.28 33.87 -34.99
CA ALA A 43 2.57 32.88 -34.18
C ALA A 43 3.42 31.63 -33.89
N ASP A 44 4.11 31.09 -34.90
CA ASP A 44 4.97 29.91 -34.75
C ASP A 44 6.16 30.16 -33.80
N HIS A 45 6.69 31.40 -33.78
CA HIS A 45 7.76 31.76 -32.87
C HIS A 45 7.27 31.77 -31.42
N ILE A 46 6.14 32.41 -31.16
CA ILE A 46 5.50 32.45 -29.84
C ILE A 46 5.16 31.03 -29.37
N HIS A 47 4.57 30.22 -30.25
CA HIS A 47 4.24 28.83 -29.93
C HIS A 47 5.48 28.04 -29.50
N LYS A 48 6.58 28.17 -30.26
CA LYS A 48 7.83 27.50 -29.92
C LYS A 48 8.38 27.95 -28.57
N GLN A 49 8.38 29.25 -28.27
CA GLN A 49 8.91 29.76 -27.00
C GLN A 49 8.10 29.28 -25.80
N ILE A 50 6.77 29.31 -25.89
CA ILE A 50 5.90 28.77 -24.83
C ILE A 50 6.14 27.27 -24.68
N LYS A 51 6.16 26.52 -25.78
CA LYS A 51 6.38 25.07 -25.75
C LYS A 51 7.72 24.70 -25.10
N ASP A 52 8.82 25.29 -25.57
CA ASP A 52 10.17 25.02 -25.05
C ASP A 52 10.26 25.39 -23.56
N GLY A 53 9.64 26.51 -23.15
CA GLY A 53 9.56 26.94 -21.75
C GLY A 53 8.77 25.96 -20.88
N LEU A 54 7.59 25.54 -21.31
CA LEU A 54 6.76 24.56 -20.60
C LEU A 54 7.48 23.20 -20.49
N GLU A 55 8.11 22.72 -21.57
CA GLU A 55 8.89 21.48 -21.56
C GLU A 55 10.05 21.54 -20.56
N SER A 56 10.72 22.70 -20.43
CA SER A 56 11.76 22.90 -19.41
C SER A 56 11.21 22.80 -17.99
N VAL A 57 10.05 23.42 -17.70
CA VAL A 57 9.41 23.32 -16.39
C VAL A 57 8.99 21.88 -16.09
N VAL A 58 8.35 21.19 -17.06
CA VAL A 58 7.95 19.78 -16.94
C VAL A 58 9.17 18.88 -16.69
N SER A 59 10.28 19.09 -17.39
CA SER A 59 11.50 18.30 -17.20
C SER A 59 12.06 18.44 -15.79
N ASN A 60 12.06 19.65 -15.24
CA ASN A 60 12.55 19.91 -13.89
C ASN A 60 11.65 19.27 -12.82
N VAL A 61 10.33 19.46 -12.90
CA VAL A 61 9.41 18.88 -11.91
C VAL A 61 9.38 17.35 -12.01
N THR A 62 9.50 16.76 -13.20
CA THR A 62 9.58 15.30 -13.38
C THR A 62 10.75 14.69 -12.61
N LYS A 63 11.91 15.37 -12.58
CA LYS A 63 13.08 14.91 -11.80
C LYS A 63 12.83 14.94 -10.29
N VAL A 64 12.18 16.00 -9.81
CA VAL A 64 11.79 16.13 -8.40
C VAL A 64 10.79 15.03 -8.03
N ASN A 65 9.74 14.86 -8.82
CA ASN A 65 8.71 13.85 -8.62
C ASN A 65 9.30 12.43 -8.60
N THR A 66 10.19 12.12 -9.54
CA THR A 66 10.90 10.83 -9.59
C THR A 66 11.68 10.58 -8.29
N THR A 67 12.39 11.60 -7.80
CA THR A 67 13.15 11.52 -6.55
C THR A 67 12.25 11.31 -5.34
N LEU A 68 11.13 12.03 -5.26
CA LEU A 68 10.15 11.86 -4.19
C LEU A 68 9.53 10.45 -4.22
N ASN A 69 9.24 9.93 -5.42
CA ASN A 69 8.66 8.61 -5.60
C ASN A 69 9.65 7.51 -5.18
N GLN A 70 10.93 7.65 -5.52
CA GLN A 70 11.99 6.76 -5.03
C GLN A 70 12.10 6.78 -3.50
N LYS A 71 12.02 7.96 -2.87
CA LYS A 71 12.03 8.09 -1.41
C LYS A 71 10.83 7.40 -0.77
N LEU A 72 9.64 7.54 -1.35
CA LEU A 72 8.44 6.87 -0.89
C LEU A 72 8.57 5.34 -0.96
N ASN A 73 9.03 4.81 -2.09
CA ASN A 73 9.27 3.37 -2.26
C ASN A 73 10.26 2.84 -1.22
N ALA A 74 11.40 3.51 -1.05
CA ALA A 74 12.40 3.14 -0.05
C ALA A 74 11.86 3.20 1.39
N LEU A 75 11.01 4.18 1.69
CA LEU A 75 10.36 4.31 2.98
C LEU A 75 9.40 3.15 3.26
N VAL A 76 8.56 2.77 2.29
CA VAL A 76 7.63 1.64 2.42
C VAL A 76 8.39 0.33 2.58
N GLN A 77 9.35 0.05 1.70
CA GLN A 77 10.19 -1.16 1.75
C GLN A 77 10.97 -1.26 3.06
N GLY A 78 11.67 -0.20 3.45
CA GLY A 78 12.44 -0.18 4.70
C GLY A 78 11.56 -0.28 5.95
N THR A 79 10.27 0.04 5.85
CA THR A 79 9.30 -0.19 6.93
C THR A 79 8.84 -1.64 6.95
N LYS A 80 8.57 -2.24 5.79
CA LYS A 80 8.22 -3.66 5.65
C LYS A 80 9.31 -4.56 6.25
N GLU A 81 10.58 -4.29 5.93
CA GLU A 81 11.73 -5.03 6.46
C GLU A 81 11.81 -4.98 7.99
N LYS A 82 11.37 -3.88 8.61
CA LYS A 82 11.36 -3.71 10.07
C LYS A 82 10.16 -4.35 10.75
N VAL A 83 9.00 -4.32 10.08
CA VAL A 83 7.73 -4.76 10.66
C VAL A 83 7.52 -6.25 10.48
N MET A 84 7.83 -6.82 9.32
CA MET A 84 7.56 -8.23 9.03
C MET A 84 8.18 -9.22 10.04
N PRO A 85 9.41 -9.01 10.54
CA PRO A 85 10.00 -9.90 11.56
C PRO A 85 9.25 -9.92 12.90
N LEU A 86 8.38 -8.95 13.19
CA LEU A 86 7.55 -8.96 14.40
C LEU A 86 6.41 -9.98 14.32
N TYR A 87 6.02 -10.37 13.11
CA TYR A 87 4.88 -11.26 12.86
C TYR A 87 5.32 -12.63 12.36
N VAL A 88 6.42 -12.69 11.60
CA VAL A 88 6.94 -13.92 11.01
C VAL A 88 8.11 -14.42 11.87
N THR A 89 7.89 -15.54 12.54
CA THR A 89 8.91 -16.25 13.30
C THR A 89 9.57 -17.29 12.39
N GLU A 90 10.88 -17.48 12.50
CA GLU A 90 11.56 -18.56 11.81
C GLU A 90 11.08 -19.91 12.37
N PHE A 91 10.59 -20.79 11.50
CA PHE A 91 10.08 -22.11 11.88
C PHE A 91 11.06 -23.19 11.48
N GLU A 92 11.63 -23.87 12.48
CA GLU A 92 12.47 -25.04 12.26
C GLU A 92 11.62 -26.28 12.04
N LYS A 93 11.71 -26.85 10.82
CA LYS A 93 10.99 -28.07 10.47
C LYS A 93 11.58 -29.28 11.22
N PRO A 94 10.80 -29.99 12.04
CA PRO A 94 11.28 -31.18 12.74
C PRO A 94 11.58 -32.32 11.76
N ALA A 95 12.39 -33.30 12.18
CA ALA A 95 12.79 -34.41 11.32
C ALA A 95 11.60 -35.26 10.80
N ASP A 96 10.51 -35.32 11.55
CA ASP A 96 9.28 -36.06 11.21
C ASP A 96 8.18 -35.16 10.59
N TYR A 97 8.52 -33.95 10.12
CA TYR A 97 7.56 -32.93 9.67
C TYR A 97 6.53 -33.44 8.64
N GLU A 98 6.97 -34.16 7.61
CA GLU A 98 6.07 -34.73 6.60
C GLU A 98 5.08 -35.74 7.19
N THR A 99 5.53 -36.54 8.16
CA THR A 99 4.66 -37.48 8.89
C THR A 99 3.66 -36.71 9.75
N GLN A 100 4.10 -35.62 10.38
CA GLN A 100 3.22 -34.75 11.15
C GLN A 100 2.14 -34.12 10.28
N ILE A 101 2.48 -33.67 9.06
CA ILE A 101 1.53 -33.12 8.07
C ILE A 101 0.54 -34.21 7.64
N SER A 102 1.03 -35.39 7.26
CA SER A 102 0.17 -36.50 6.84
C SER A 102 -0.83 -36.89 7.93
N ASN A 103 -0.39 -36.97 9.19
CA ASN A 103 -1.27 -37.22 10.33
C ASN A 103 -2.31 -36.12 10.50
N ALA A 104 -1.90 -34.84 10.38
CA ALA A 104 -2.81 -33.72 10.48
C ALA A 104 -3.88 -33.74 9.38
N LEU A 105 -3.49 -33.97 8.13
CA LEU A 105 -4.42 -34.11 7.01
C LEU A 105 -5.44 -35.22 7.26
N ARG A 106 -4.99 -36.37 7.78
CA ARG A 106 -5.86 -37.50 8.09
C ARG A 106 -6.86 -37.18 9.21
N TYR A 107 -6.45 -36.47 10.26
CA TYR A 107 -7.36 -36.01 11.30
C TYR A 107 -8.35 -34.98 10.78
N LEU A 108 -7.87 -34.04 9.97
CA LEU A 108 -8.74 -33.12 9.26
C LEU A 108 -9.78 -33.90 8.45
N ASP A 109 -9.40 -34.92 7.66
CA ASP A 109 -10.35 -35.72 6.86
C ASP A 109 -11.42 -36.40 7.72
N ILE A 110 -11.08 -36.84 8.93
CA ILE A 110 -12.03 -37.45 9.88
C ILE A 110 -13.07 -36.43 10.36
N GLU A 111 -12.67 -35.19 10.65
CA GLU A 111 -13.60 -34.10 11.03
C GLU A 111 -14.55 -33.72 9.87
N GLY A 112 -14.08 -33.87 8.63
CA GLY A 112 -14.92 -33.69 7.44
C GLY A 112 -15.46 -32.27 7.28
N GLU A 113 -16.75 -32.17 6.98
CA GLU A 113 -17.48 -30.93 6.68
C GLU A 113 -17.95 -30.17 7.93
N ASP A 114 -17.94 -30.84 9.10
CA ASP A 114 -18.36 -30.27 10.39
C ASP A 114 -17.18 -29.69 11.18
N ILE A 115 -16.01 -29.53 10.54
CA ILE A 115 -14.82 -29.00 11.19
C ILE A 115 -15.06 -27.60 11.76
N THR A 116 -14.66 -27.41 13.02
CA THR A 116 -14.79 -26.14 13.75
C THR A 116 -13.41 -25.64 14.17
N ASP A 117 -13.32 -24.39 14.64
CA ASP A 117 -12.06 -23.86 15.18
C ASP A 117 -11.53 -24.68 16.35
N ASP A 118 -12.43 -25.17 17.22
CA ASP A 118 -12.06 -25.96 18.39
C ASP A 118 -11.52 -27.35 18.03
N SER A 119 -11.98 -27.94 16.92
CA SER A 119 -11.44 -29.22 16.44
C SER A 119 -10.22 -29.04 15.54
N ALA A 120 -10.15 -27.98 14.74
CA ALA A 120 -9.00 -27.67 13.89
C ALA A 120 -7.75 -27.25 14.68
N TYR A 121 -7.91 -26.43 15.72
CA TYR A 121 -6.81 -25.91 16.52
C TYR A 121 -5.87 -27.01 17.08
N PRO A 122 -6.35 -28.04 17.82
CA PRO A 122 -5.47 -29.07 18.37
C PRO A 122 -4.75 -29.90 17.29
N ILE A 123 -5.34 -30.04 16.09
CA ILE A 123 -4.73 -30.74 14.96
C ILE A 123 -3.57 -29.92 14.38
N LEU A 124 -3.76 -28.59 14.30
CA LEU A 124 -2.89 -27.70 13.54
C LEU A 124 -1.93 -26.85 14.39
N LYS A 125 -2.12 -26.77 15.71
CA LYS A 125 -1.34 -25.90 16.62
C LYS A 125 0.18 -26.03 16.49
N LYS A 126 0.68 -27.23 16.12
CA LYS A 126 2.12 -27.50 15.95
C LYS A 126 2.73 -26.87 14.69
N PHE A 127 1.88 -26.39 13.78
CA PHE A 127 2.27 -25.72 12.54
C PHE A 127 2.00 -24.22 12.58
N ILE A 128 1.51 -23.65 13.70
CA ILE A 128 0.99 -22.28 13.73
C ILE A 128 2.03 -21.22 13.32
N ASP A 129 3.32 -21.56 13.47
CA ASP A 129 4.46 -20.73 13.09
C ASP A 129 4.97 -21.02 11.65
N ASP A 130 4.60 -22.16 11.04
CA ASP A 130 4.82 -22.40 9.61
C ASP A 130 3.70 -21.77 8.78
N HIS A 131 3.90 -20.49 8.46
CA HIS A 131 2.96 -19.67 7.71
C HIS A 131 2.54 -20.29 6.37
N ASP A 132 3.49 -20.85 5.61
CA ASP A 132 3.21 -21.43 4.30
C ASP A 132 2.36 -22.69 4.42
N GLN A 133 2.69 -23.56 5.38
CA GLN A 133 1.90 -24.75 5.65
C GLN A 133 0.51 -24.40 6.20
N MET A 134 0.40 -23.39 7.05
CA MET A 134 -0.88 -22.93 7.58
C MET A 134 -1.79 -22.34 6.49
N LYS A 135 -1.24 -21.68 5.46
CA LYS A 135 -2.00 -21.28 4.27
C LYS A 135 -2.59 -22.47 3.54
N LEU A 136 -1.81 -23.55 3.37
CA LEU A 136 -2.31 -24.78 2.75
C LEU A 136 -3.44 -25.40 3.58
N PHE A 137 -3.29 -25.49 4.89
CA PHE A 137 -4.35 -25.99 5.78
C PHE A 137 -5.60 -25.10 5.76
N LYS A 138 -5.45 -23.77 5.78
CA LYS A 138 -6.56 -22.81 5.66
C LYS A 138 -7.35 -23.04 4.37
N ASN A 139 -6.68 -23.29 3.25
CA ASN A 139 -7.33 -23.60 1.99
C ASN A 139 -8.10 -24.93 2.00
N ILE A 140 -7.56 -25.95 2.66
CA ILE A 140 -8.24 -27.25 2.82
C ILE A 140 -9.50 -27.08 3.66
N ILE A 141 -9.39 -26.43 4.83
CA ILE A 141 -10.53 -26.18 5.72
C ILE A 141 -11.59 -25.31 5.01
N LYS A 142 -11.17 -24.25 4.31
CA LYS A 142 -12.07 -23.39 3.54
C LYS A 142 -12.91 -24.16 2.52
N LYS A 143 -12.34 -25.16 1.84
CA LYS A 143 -13.10 -26.00 0.88
C LYS A 143 -14.18 -26.84 1.57
N ARG A 144 -13.88 -27.38 2.75
CA ARG A 144 -14.82 -28.24 3.49
C ARG A 144 -15.92 -27.46 4.19
N VAL A 145 -15.55 -26.36 4.85
CA VAL A 145 -16.52 -25.44 5.46
C VAL A 145 -17.52 -24.95 4.41
N LYS A 146 -17.05 -24.62 3.20
CA LYS A 146 -17.93 -24.25 2.08
C LYS A 146 -18.84 -25.38 1.59
N ALA A 147 -18.40 -26.64 1.65
CA ALA A 147 -19.22 -27.78 1.24
C ALA A 147 -20.47 -27.93 2.14
N ASN A 148 -20.35 -27.58 3.43
CA ASN A 148 -21.45 -27.54 4.39
C ASN A 148 -22.25 -26.22 4.38
N GLY A 149 -22.04 -25.36 3.38
CA GLY A 149 -22.66 -24.02 3.32
C GLY A 149 -22.13 -23.01 4.36
N GLY A 150 -21.06 -23.36 5.08
CA GLY A 150 -20.40 -22.48 6.04
C GLY A 150 -19.48 -21.45 5.38
N GLN A 151 -19.00 -20.50 6.19
CA GLN A 151 -18.10 -19.43 5.76
C GLN A 151 -16.88 -19.34 6.71
N MET A 152 -15.74 -18.92 6.16
CA MET A 152 -14.50 -18.69 6.93
C MET A 152 -14.52 -17.38 7.72
N GLU A 153 -15.52 -16.55 7.45
CA GLU A 153 -15.76 -15.24 8.04
C GLU A 153 -17.24 -15.13 8.40
N ASP A 154 -17.55 -14.43 9.49
CA ASP A 154 -18.90 -14.10 9.88
C ASP A 154 -19.44 -12.87 9.12
N ALA A 155 -20.69 -12.48 9.40
CA ALA A 155 -21.32 -11.32 8.76
C ALA A 155 -20.62 -9.97 9.05
N ASN A 156 -19.72 -9.92 10.05
CA ASN A 156 -18.94 -8.75 10.40
C ASN A 156 -17.51 -8.82 9.84
N GLY A 157 -17.19 -9.83 9.02
CA GLY A 157 -15.85 -10.06 8.47
C GLY A 157 -14.85 -10.62 9.47
N LYS A 158 -15.30 -11.10 10.63
CA LYS A 158 -14.41 -11.74 11.62
C LYS A 158 -14.25 -13.21 11.28
N SER A 159 -13.02 -13.73 11.37
CA SER A 159 -12.76 -15.15 11.10
C SER A 159 -13.57 -16.06 12.02
N THR A 160 -14.15 -17.12 11.45
CA THR A 160 -14.80 -18.22 12.20
C THR A 160 -13.79 -19.20 12.77
N PHE A 161 -12.50 -19.06 12.43
CA PHE A 161 -11.37 -19.86 12.94
C PHE A 161 -10.28 -18.98 13.62
N PRO A 162 -10.64 -18.15 14.62
CA PRO A 162 -9.72 -17.21 15.22
C PRO A 162 -8.56 -17.86 15.98
N LYS A 163 -8.74 -19.05 16.59
CA LYS A 163 -7.67 -19.76 17.31
C LYS A 163 -6.70 -20.43 16.34
N THR A 164 -7.24 -21.08 15.31
CA THR A 164 -6.45 -21.85 14.35
C THR A 164 -5.68 -20.95 13.39
N PHE A 165 -6.32 -19.91 12.85
CA PHE A 165 -5.74 -19.06 11.80
C PHE A 165 -5.53 -17.62 12.23
N GLY A 166 -5.72 -17.25 13.51
CA GLY A 166 -5.54 -15.88 13.99
C GLY A 166 -4.20 -15.26 13.61
N LYS A 167 -3.09 -15.93 13.96
CA LYS A 167 -1.73 -15.48 13.61
C LYS A 167 -1.51 -15.37 12.09
N LEU A 168 -2.00 -16.35 11.33
CA LEU A 168 -1.92 -16.33 9.86
C LEU A 168 -2.69 -15.13 9.28
N ASN A 169 -3.92 -14.88 9.76
CA ASN A 169 -4.76 -13.79 9.29
C ASN A 169 -4.11 -12.42 9.59
N GLU A 170 -3.44 -12.28 10.74
CA GLU A 170 -2.69 -11.08 11.08
C GLU A 170 -1.51 -10.87 10.13
N ILE A 171 -0.72 -11.91 9.85
CA ILE A 171 0.39 -11.84 8.88
C ILE A 171 -0.13 -11.45 7.49
N GLU A 172 -1.21 -12.10 7.02
CA GLU A 172 -1.83 -11.81 5.73
C GLU A 172 -2.32 -10.36 5.65
N MET A 173 -3.00 -9.87 6.69
CA MET A 173 -3.46 -8.47 6.76
C MET A 173 -2.30 -7.48 6.64
N ILE A 174 -1.19 -7.71 7.35
CA ILE A 174 -0.03 -6.81 7.32
C ILE A 174 0.65 -6.86 5.95
N LEU A 175 0.77 -8.04 5.35
CA LEU A 175 1.29 -8.21 3.99
C LEU A 175 0.43 -7.49 2.96
N ASP A 176 -0.90 -7.61 3.06
CA ASP A 176 -1.84 -6.96 2.15
C ASP A 176 -1.73 -5.44 2.24
N ILE A 177 -1.63 -4.89 3.46
CA ILE A 177 -1.38 -3.45 3.66
C ILE A 177 -0.09 -3.04 2.94
N PHE A 178 1.01 -3.77 3.12
CA PHE A 178 2.27 -3.42 2.44
C PHE A 178 2.18 -3.56 0.93
N ASN A 179 1.52 -4.59 0.41
CA ASN A 179 1.36 -4.77 -1.03
C ASN A 179 0.55 -3.62 -1.66
N GLU A 180 -0.52 -3.17 -0.98
CA GLU A 180 -1.29 -2.01 -1.42
C GLU A 180 -0.47 -0.71 -1.36
N MET A 181 0.30 -0.50 -0.28
CA MET A 181 1.18 0.66 -0.15
C MET A 181 2.28 0.67 -1.22
N GLU A 182 2.88 -0.50 -1.53
CA GLU A 182 3.88 -0.67 -2.59
C GLU A 182 3.27 -0.33 -3.96
N SER A 183 2.08 -0.87 -4.26
CA SER A 183 1.35 -0.58 -5.50
C SER A 183 1.07 0.92 -5.71
N ILE A 184 0.65 1.62 -4.65
CA ILE A 184 0.45 3.08 -4.72
C ILE A 184 1.79 3.81 -4.88
N ALA A 185 2.80 3.41 -4.10
CA ALA A 185 4.11 4.04 -4.08
C ALA A 185 4.87 3.93 -5.42
N GLU A 186 4.55 2.95 -6.27
CA GLU A 186 5.18 2.80 -7.58
C GLU A 186 5.08 4.06 -8.43
N LYS A 187 3.97 4.81 -8.35
CA LYS A 187 3.71 5.94 -9.23
C LYS A 187 2.99 7.13 -8.60
N LEU A 188 2.87 7.21 -7.28
CA LEU A 188 2.08 8.25 -6.59
C LEU A 188 2.38 9.67 -7.09
N PHE A 189 3.65 10.04 -7.23
CA PHE A 189 4.02 11.39 -7.68
C PHE A 189 4.22 11.50 -9.20
N MET A 190 3.92 10.43 -9.92
CA MET A 190 4.12 10.27 -11.37
C MET A 190 2.79 10.06 -12.11
N HIS A 191 1.64 10.29 -11.45
CA HIS A 191 0.33 10.21 -12.09
C HIS A 191 0.20 11.20 -13.25
N ASP A 192 -0.49 10.76 -14.30
CA ASP A 192 -0.94 11.62 -15.38
C ASP A 192 -1.80 12.76 -14.82
N LYS A 193 -1.60 13.95 -15.38
CA LYS A 193 -2.28 15.17 -14.96
C LYS A 193 -3.47 15.45 -15.84
N GLU A 194 -4.48 16.09 -15.27
CA GLU A 194 -5.63 16.58 -16.01
C GLU A 194 -5.40 18.02 -16.49
N ASN A 195 -6.14 18.41 -17.53
CA ASN A 195 -6.09 19.78 -18.04
C ASN A 195 -6.94 20.69 -17.16
N GLY A 196 -6.30 21.65 -16.50
CA GLY A 196 -6.97 22.71 -15.75
C GLY A 196 -7.19 23.97 -16.58
N GLU A 197 -6.82 25.11 -15.99
CA GLU A 197 -6.94 26.42 -16.64
C GLU A 197 -6.28 26.42 -18.01
N THR A 198 -6.99 26.99 -18.99
CA THR A 198 -6.60 26.93 -20.39
C THR A 198 -6.41 28.34 -20.95
N PHE A 199 -5.33 28.50 -21.72
CA PHE A 199 -4.97 29.70 -22.45
C PHE A 199 -5.03 29.43 -23.95
N ILE A 200 -5.62 30.35 -24.71
CA ILE A 200 -5.61 30.31 -26.17
C ILE A 200 -4.81 31.50 -26.68
N ILE A 201 -3.67 31.23 -27.32
CA ILE A 201 -2.75 32.26 -27.83
C ILE A 201 -2.48 31.93 -29.30
N ASN A 202 -2.81 32.86 -30.20
CA ASN A 202 -2.67 32.69 -31.65
C ASN A 202 -3.25 31.35 -32.19
N GLY A 203 -4.38 30.91 -31.63
CA GLY A 203 -5.05 29.66 -32.04
C GLY A 203 -4.48 28.38 -31.42
N TYR A 204 -3.36 28.47 -30.69
CA TYR A 204 -2.80 27.34 -29.93
C TYR A 204 -3.40 27.29 -28.53
N LYS A 205 -3.70 26.08 -28.06
CA LYS A 205 -4.22 25.80 -26.72
C LYS A 205 -3.09 25.36 -25.79
N TYR A 206 -3.00 25.98 -24.62
CA TYR A 206 -2.12 25.61 -23.52
C TYR A 206 -2.96 25.39 -22.27
N SER A 207 -2.64 24.38 -21.47
CA SER A 207 -3.38 24.09 -20.24
C SER A 207 -2.41 23.90 -19.07
N LEU A 208 -2.74 24.48 -17.92
CA LEU A 208 -2.02 24.23 -16.68
C LEU A 208 -2.49 22.89 -16.09
N PRO A 209 -1.57 22.05 -15.59
CA PRO A 209 -1.92 20.75 -15.04
C PRO A 209 -2.66 20.89 -13.71
N ILE A 210 -3.67 20.05 -13.49
CA ILE A 210 -4.30 19.82 -12.19
C ILE A 210 -4.19 18.35 -11.80
N GLU A 211 -4.37 18.06 -10.51
CA GLU A 211 -4.40 16.68 -10.01
C GLU A 211 -5.58 15.92 -10.58
N SER A 212 -5.37 14.65 -10.89
CA SER A 212 -6.45 13.73 -11.24
C SER A 212 -7.14 13.21 -9.98
N TYR A 213 -8.39 12.75 -10.13
CA TYR A 213 -9.10 12.08 -9.04
C TYR A 213 -8.33 10.86 -8.51
N GLU A 214 -7.68 10.10 -9.41
CA GLU A 214 -6.90 8.92 -9.04
C GLU A 214 -5.69 9.27 -8.18
N GLU A 215 -5.02 10.38 -8.48
CA GLU A 215 -3.88 10.87 -7.71
C GLU A 215 -4.30 11.24 -6.28
N ILE A 216 -5.37 12.03 -6.14
CA ILE A 216 -5.91 12.43 -4.83
C ILE A 216 -6.33 11.19 -4.02
N ALA A 217 -7.05 10.26 -4.64
CA ALA A 217 -7.46 9.02 -4.00
C ALA A 217 -6.26 8.16 -3.56
N SER A 218 -5.18 8.16 -4.34
CA SER A 218 -3.94 7.44 -4.02
C SER A 218 -3.20 8.08 -2.84
N GLU A 219 -3.14 9.42 -2.78
CA GLU A 219 -2.57 10.16 -1.64
C GLU A 219 -3.33 9.87 -0.33
N GLU A 220 -4.67 9.94 -0.37
CA GLU A 220 -5.50 9.61 0.79
C GLU A 220 -5.38 8.13 1.20
N GLY A 221 -5.37 7.23 0.20
CA GLY A 221 -5.31 5.79 0.40
C GLY A 221 -4.03 5.35 1.10
N ILE A 222 -2.86 5.82 0.64
CA ILE A 222 -1.58 5.43 1.23
C ILE A 222 -1.41 5.97 2.66
N VAL A 223 -1.95 7.15 2.96
CA VAL A 223 -1.98 7.71 4.32
C VAL A 223 -2.91 6.89 5.22
N ALA A 224 -4.07 6.47 4.72
CA ALA A 224 -5.00 5.62 5.47
C ALA A 224 -4.40 4.23 5.76
N LEU A 225 -3.70 3.63 4.79
CA LEU A 225 -2.97 2.37 4.97
C LEU A 225 -1.86 2.51 6.01
N ALA A 226 -1.07 3.58 5.94
CA ALA A 226 -0.03 3.85 6.92
C ALA A 226 -0.60 4.01 8.34
N LYS A 227 -1.75 4.69 8.47
CA LYS A 227 -2.47 4.79 9.75
C LYS A 227 -2.94 3.43 10.25
N LYS A 228 -3.55 2.62 9.38
CA LYS A 228 -4.01 1.27 9.72
C LYS A 228 -2.85 0.41 10.23
N LEU A 229 -1.71 0.43 9.55
CA LEU A 229 -0.50 -0.26 9.98
C LEU A 229 -0.03 0.21 11.38
N GLU A 230 0.06 1.52 11.60
CA GLU A 230 0.45 2.07 12.90
C GLU A 230 -0.52 1.69 14.02
N ASP A 231 -1.82 1.64 13.74
CA ASP A 231 -2.84 1.24 14.72
C ASP A 231 -2.77 -0.25 15.05
N GLU A 232 -2.45 -1.11 14.07
CA GLU A 232 -2.19 -2.54 14.33
C GLU A 232 -0.91 -2.75 15.15
N LEU A 233 0.17 -2.03 14.85
CA LEU A 233 1.43 -2.14 15.60
C LEU A 233 1.30 -1.72 17.06
N LYS A 234 0.45 -0.73 17.37
CA LYS A 234 0.16 -0.33 18.77
C LYS A 234 -0.46 -1.46 19.59
N LYS A 235 -1.20 -2.37 18.96
CA LYS A 235 -1.81 -3.52 19.67
C LYS A 235 -0.73 -4.47 20.17
N ILE A 236 0.34 -4.67 19.39
CA ILE A 236 1.48 -5.51 19.78
C ILE A 236 2.23 -4.88 20.96
N ASP A 237 2.51 -3.58 20.89
CA ASP A 237 3.19 -2.85 21.98
C ASP A 237 2.42 -2.90 23.30
N GLY A 238 1.09 -2.80 23.23
CA GLY A 238 0.22 -2.87 24.41
C GLY A 238 0.27 -4.23 25.11
N VAL A 239 0.52 -5.31 24.37
CA VAL A 239 0.62 -6.67 24.93
C VAL A 239 1.97 -6.89 25.64
N GLU A 240 3.07 -6.39 25.07
CA GLU A 240 4.40 -6.46 25.72
C GLU A 240 4.49 -5.67 27.03
N GLN A 241 3.80 -4.53 27.14
CA GLN A 241 3.79 -3.73 28.37
C GLN A 241 2.99 -4.37 29.50
N VAL A 242 1.91 -5.10 29.19
CA VAL A 242 1.09 -5.80 30.20
C VAL A 242 1.77 -7.09 30.69
N ALA A 243 2.46 -7.82 29.80
CA ALA A 243 3.23 -9.01 30.16
C ALA A 243 4.42 -8.68 31.10
N ASN A 244 5.08 -7.54 30.91
CA ASN A 244 6.19 -7.10 31.77
C ASN A 244 5.76 -6.47 33.11
N GLN A 245 4.46 -6.23 33.33
CA GLN A 245 3.93 -5.75 34.61
C GLN A 245 3.34 -6.88 35.48
N THR A 246 3.25 -8.09 34.94
CA THR A 246 2.70 -9.27 35.62
C THR A 246 3.74 -10.36 35.93
N ALA A 247 5.03 -10.06 35.70
CA ALA A 247 6.17 -10.90 36.08
C ALA A 247 6.83 -10.43 37.38
#